data_AF-A0A2V6SFR6-F1
#
_entry.id   AF-A0A2V6SFR6-F1
#
_cell.length_a   1.000
_cell.length_b   1.000
_cell.length_c   1.000
_cell.angle_alpha   90.00
_cell.angle_beta   90.00
_cell.angle_gamma   90.00
#
_symmetry.space_group_name_H-M   'P 1'
#
loop_
_entity.id
_entity.type
_entity.pdbx_description
1 polymer ?
#
loop_
_entity_poly.entity_id
_entity_poly.type
_entity_poly.pdbx_seq_one_letter_code
_entity_poly.pdbx_strand_id
1 'polypeptide(L)'
;MILISRTGRFLRRLVRLSCRRPLVTVLLSLVFAGLGVGYTVTNLTFKTSGRDLLPQSANYVVRYNQYVREFGELEDIVVVIEARTFEATKAYAAQLVHGLRTSSLKFPRVAYRIDPKSFEGRQLLYLPTEELKEIRDRIFDHQEFMESFAGDPSLARLVEG
;
A
#
# COMPACT_ATOMS: atom_id res chain seq x y z
N MET A 1 -20.44 -54.95 1.11
CA MET A 1 -19.41 -55.85 1.71
C MET A 1 -18.31 -56.33 0.73
N ILE A 2 -18.34 -55.98 -0.57
CA ILE A 2 -17.34 -56.43 -1.57
C ILE A 2 -16.16 -55.46 -1.75
N LEU A 3 -16.35 -54.15 -1.50
CA LEU A 3 -15.28 -53.15 -1.65
C LEU A 3 -14.13 -53.34 -0.64
N ILE A 4 -14.44 -53.72 0.60
CA ILE A 4 -13.45 -53.92 1.69
C ILE A 4 -12.51 -55.12 1.39
N SER A 5 -13.03 -56.18 0.76
CA SER A 5 -12.22 -57.37 0.42
C SER A 5 -11.33 -57.17 -0.81
N ARG A 6 -11.67 -56.21 -1.68
CA ARG A 6 -10.88 -55.82 -2.84
C ARG A 6 -9.74 -54.89 -2.45
N THR A 7 -10.00 -53.88 -1.63
CA THR A 7 -8.95 -52.99 -1.09
C THR A 7 -7.93 -53.77 -0.26
N GLY A 8 -8.39 -54.67 0.62
CA GLY A 8 -7.50 -55.51 1.42
C GLY A 8 -6.58 -56.42 0.59
N ARG A 9 -7.09 -57.02 -0.50
CA ARG A 9 -6.26 -57.82 -1.44
C ARG A 9 -5.27 -56.96 -2.21
N PHE A 10 -5.64 -55.74 -2.59
CA PHE A 10 -4.77 -54.81 -3.31
C PHE A 10 -3.62 -54.32 -2.43
N LEU A 11 -3.92 -53.88 -1.21
CA LEU A 11 -2.93 -53.50 -0.19
C LEU A 11 -1.95 -54.65 0.11
N ARG A 12 -2.47 -55.88 0.30
CA ARG A 12 -1.62 -57.05 0.57
C ARG A 12 -0.72 -57.41 -0.61
N ARG A 13 -1.15 -57.16 -1.85
CA ARG A 13 -0.32 -57.31 -3.06
C ARG A 13 0.75 -56.23 -3.14
N LEU A 14 0.41 -54.96 -2.87
CA LEU A 14 1.37 -53.86 -2.81
C LEU A 14 2.46 -54.11 -1.77
N VAL A 15 2.09 -54.47 -0.54
CA VAL A 15 3.04 -54.78 0.53
C VAL A 15 3.94 -55.95 0.14
N ARG A 16 3.37 -57.02 -0.43
CA ARG A 16 4.17 -58.17 -0.88
C ARG A 16 5.14 -57.80 -2.01
N LEU A 17 4.73 -56.93 -2.93
CA LEU A 17 5.58 -56.42 -4.00
C LEU A 17 6.72 -55.56 -3.45
N SER A 18 6.42 -54.70 -2.48
CA SER A 18 7.41 -53.86 -1.79
C SER A 18 8.42 -54.69 -0.99
N CYS A 19 7.98 -55.70 -0.25
CA CYS A 19 8.87 -56.59 0.50
C CYS A 19 9.72 -57.50 -0.40
N ARG A 20 9.23 -57.84 -1.61
CA ARG A 20 9.93 -58.75 -2.53
C ARG A 20 11.09 -58.07 -3.28
N ARG A 21 11.07 -56.74 -3.40
CA ARG A 21 12.15 -55.95 -4.04
C ARG A 21 12.41 -54.65 -3.27
N PRO A 22 13.00 -54.73 -2.05
CA PRO A 22 13.16 -53.58 -1.17
C PRO A 22 14.00 -52.47 -1.81
N LEU A 23 15.06 -52.82 -2.55
CA LEU A 23 15.92 -51.84 -3.25
C LEU A 23 15.14 -51.03 -4.29
N VAL A 24 14.25 -51.67 -5.06
CA VAL A 24 13.43 -50.97 -6.07
C VAL A 24 12.44 -50.02 -5.39
N THR A 25 11.85 -50.44 -4.28
CA THR A 25 10.94 -49.59 -3.49
C THR A 25 11.66 -48.38 -2.90
N VAL A 26 12.87 -48.56 -2.35
CA VAL A 26 13.69 -47.46 -1.82
C VAL A 26 14.11 -46.51 -2.94
N LEU A 27 14.60 -47.00 -4.07
CA LEU A 27 15.02 -46.17 -5.20
C LEU A 27 13.84 -45.37 -5.75
N LEU A 28 12.68 -46.00 -5.92
CA LEU A 28 11.46 -45.32 -6.36
C LEU A 28 11.01 -44.25 -5.36
N SER A 29 11.06 -44.54 -4.06
CA SER A 29 10.78 -43.56 -3.02
C SER A 29 11.74 -42.38 -3.06
N LEU A 30 13.03 -42.63 -3.31
CA LEU A 30 14.06 -41.59 -3.40
C LEU A 30 13.83 -40.70 -4.62
N VAL A 31 13.43 -41.29 -5.75
CA VAL A 31 13.06 -40.54 -6.97
C VAL A 31 11.84 -39.67 -6.71
N PHE A 32 10.77 -40.21 -6.12
CA PHE A 32 9.59 -39.40 -5.79
C PHE A 32 9.89 -38.31 -4.76
N ALA A 33 10.75 -38.59 -3.77
CA ALA A 33 11.20 -37.58 -2.82
C ALA A 33 11.98 -36.47 -3.54
N GLY A 34 12.92 -36.83 -4.42
CA GLY A 34 13.69 -35.86 -5.22
C GLY A 34 12.81 -35.02 -6.13
N LEU A 35 11.85 -35.64 -6.82
CA LEU A 35 10.85 -34.92 -7.64
C LEU A 35 9.98 -33.99 -6.80
N GLY A 36 9.55 -34.46 -5.62
CA GLY A 36 8.78 -33.65 -4.66
C GLY A 36 9.55 -32.43 -4.20
N VAL A 37 10.82 -32.61 -3.78
CA VAL A 37 11.70 -31.51 -3.39
C VAL A 37 11.94 -30.55 -4.56
N GLY A 38 12.26 -31.06 -5.74
CA GLY A 38 12.46 -30.24 -6.94
C GLY A 38 11.24 -29.39 -7.26
N TYR A 39 10.05 -29.99 -7.22
CA TYR A 39 8.79 -29.30 -7.43
C TYR A 39 8.50 -28.26 -6.34
N THR A 40 8.75 -28.59 -5.08
CA THR A 40 8.59 -27.64 -3.97
C THR A 40 9.53 -26.45 -4.12
N VAL A 41 10.80 -26.67 -4.47
CA VAL A 41 11.76 -25.57 -4.66
C VAL A 41 11.34 -24.63 -5.78
N THR A 42 10.72 -25.13 -6.85
CA THR A 42 10.28 -24.27 -7.97
C THR A 42 8.92 -23.63 -7.76
N ASN A 43 7.99 -24.29 -7.07
CA ASN A 43 6.58 -23.89 -7.04
C ASN A 43 6.08 -23.43 -5.67
N LEU A 44 6.88 -23.57 -4.61
CA LEU A 44 6.49 -23.08 -3.29
C LEU A 44 6.59 -21.55 -3.26
N THR A 45 5.45 -20.90 -3.43
CA THR A 45 5.33 -19.44 -3.34
C THR A 45 4.71 -19.03 -2.01
N PHE A 46 5.26 -18.00 -1.39
CA PHE A 46 4.62 -17.38 -0.23
C PHE A 46 3.50 -16.46 -0.68
N LYS A 47 2.30 -16.70 -0.15
CA LYS A 47 1.13 -15.84 -0.34
C LYS A 47 1.03 -14.90 0.86
N THR A 48 1.42 -13.65 0.69
CA THR A 48 1.39 -12.62 1.75
C THR A 48 0.08 -11.84 1.80
N SER A 49 -0.76 -11.97 0.76
CA SER A 49 -2.07 -11.33 0.69
C SER A 49 -3.07 -12.06 1.60
N GLY A 50 -3.53 -11.38 2.65
CA GLY A 50 -4.60 -11.90 3.52
C GLY A 50 -5.91 -12.18 2.78
N ARG A 51 -6.11 -11.59 1.59
CA ARG A 51 -7.28 -11.81 0.74
C ARG A 51 -7.39 -13.24 0.24
N ASP A 52 -6.27 -13.93 0.06
CA ASP A 52 -6.25 -15.30 -0.46
C ASP A 52 -6.74 -16.32 0.57
N LEU A 53 -6.90 -15.90 1.83
CA LEU A 53 -7.55 -16.67 2.89
C LEU A 53 -9.09 -16.58 2.83
N LEU A 54 -9.65 -15.63 2.07
CA LEU A 54 -11.09 -15.39 2.00
C LEU A 54 -11.76 -16.25 0.91
N PRO A 55 -13.06 -16.60 1.08
CA PRO A 55 -13.82 -17.31 0.07
C PRO A 55 -13.96 -16.45 -1.19
N GLN A 56 -13.36 -16.91 -2.29
CA GLN A 56 -13.31 -16.15 -3.56
C GLN A 56 -14.69 -15.93 -4.20
N SER A 57 -15.70 -16.74 -3.83
CA SER A 57 -17.08 -16.61 -4.30
C SER A 57 -17.93 -15.63 -3.47
N ALA A 58 -17.40 -15.09 -2.37
CA ALA A 58 -18.17 -14.18 -1.54
C ALA A 58 -18.34 -12.83 -2.23
N ASN A 59 -19.56 -12.29 -2.20
CA ASN A 59 -19.91 -11.04 -2.91
C ASN A 59 -19.00 -9.85 -2.55
N TYR A 60 -18.54 -9.75 -1.30
CA TYR A 60 -17.63 -8.67 -0.88
C TYR A 60 -16.23 -8.80 -1.50
N VAL A 61 -15.72 -10.02 -1.71
CA VAL A 61 -14.44 -10.25 -2.40
C VAL A 61 -14.56 -9.89 -3.87
N VAL A 62 -15.66 -10.28 -4.52
CA VAL A 62 -15.92 -9.94 -5.93
C VAL A 62 -15.97 -8.43 -6.13
N ARG A 63 -16.73 -7.71 -5.29
CA ARG A 63 -16.83 -6.24 -5.35
C ARG A 63 -15.50 -5.56 -5.07
N TYR A 64 -14.75 -6.05 -4.09
CA TYR A 64 -13.43 -5.53 -3.79
C TYR A 64 -12.47 -5.71 -4.97
N ASN A 65 -12.45 -6.89 -5.60
CA ASN A 65 -11.64 -7.16 -6.78
C ASN A 65 -12.04 -6.29 -7.97
N GLN A 66 -13.32 -5.98 -8.12
CA GLN A 66 -13.80 -5.03 -9.13
C GLN A 66 -13.28 -3.61 -8.82
N TYR A 67 -13.38 -3.16 -7.58
CA TYR A 67 -12.84 -1.87 -7.17
C TYR A 67 -11.33 -1.75 -7.44
N VAL A 68 -10.53 -2.75 -7.05
CA VAL A 68 -9.08 -2.78 -7.33
C VAL A 68 -8.80 -2.75 -8.83
N ARG A 69 -9.62 -3.41 -9.64
CA ARG A 69 -9.45 -3.41 -11.11
C ARG A 69 -9.75 -2.05 -11.74
N GLU A 70 -10.77 -1.34 -11.24
CA GLU A 70 -11.20 -0.06 -11.78
C GLU A 70 -10.33 1.12 -11.31
N PHE A 71 -9.95 1.11 -10.03
CA PHE A 71 -9.27 2.25 -9.39
C PHE A 71 -7.78 2.00 -9.10
N GLY A 72 -7.32 0.75 -9.29
CA GLY A 72 -5.98 0.32 -8.91
C GLY A 72 -5.90 -0.13 -7.45
N GLU A 73 -4.85 -0.87 -7.13
CA GLU A 73 -4.60 -1.35 -5.77
C GLU A 73 -4.01 -0.21 -4.92
N LEU A 74 -4.62 0.03 -3.75
CA LEU A 74 -4.18 1.04 -2.78
C LEU A 74 -3.23 0.43 -1.74
N GLU A 75 -2.37 -0.51 -2.15
CA GLU A 75 -1.30 -1.02 -1.30
C GLU A 75 -0.16 0.00 -1.24
N ASP A 76 -0.46 1.16 -0.64
CA ASP A 76 0.48 2.26 -0.48
C ASP A 76 1.37 2.02 0.76
N ILE A 77 2.68 2.25 0.61
CA ILE A 77 3.60 2.28 1.74
C ILE A 77 3.49 3.66 2.39
N VAL A 78 2.98 3.69 3.63
CA VAL A 78 2.91 4.92 4.43
C VAL A 78 4.20 5.09 5.22
N VAL A 79 4.91 6.19 4.94
CA VAL A 79 6.13 6.57 5.68
C VAL A 79 5.79 7.69 6.65
N VAL A 80 5.94 7.42 7.95
CA VAL A 80 5.75 8.41 9.01
C VAL A 80 7.10 8.96 9.43
N ILE A 81 7.21 10.29 9.51
CA ILE A 81 8.46 10.99 9.88
C ILE A 81 8.24 11.70 11.20
N GLU A 82 9.08 11.39 12.18
CA GLU A 82 9.10 12.01 13.50
C GLU A 82 10.40 12.81 13.69
N ALA A 83 10.29 14.05 14.18
CA ALA A 83 11.42 14.89 14.52
C ALA A 83 11.08 15.81 15.70
N ARG A 84 12.11 16.42 16.30
CA ARG A 84 11.95 17.33 17.46
C ARG A 84 11.15 18.59 17.13
N THR A 85 11.17 19.04 15.89
CA THR A 85 10.46 20.25 15.45
C THR A 85 9.70 19.97 14.16
N PHE A 86 8.57 20.66 14.00
CA PHE A 86 7.73 20.53 12.81
C PHE A 86 8.44 20.97 11.52
N GLU A 87 9.28 22.00 11.60
CA GLU A 87 10.09 22.45 10.47
C GLU A 87 11.10 21.39 10.01
N ALA A 88 11.76 20.70 10.94
CA ALA A 88 12.67 19.61 10.62
C ALA A 88 11.95 18.45 9.94
N THR A 89 10.76 18.06 10.45
CA THR A 89 9.92 17.04 9.80
C THR A 89 9.57 17.42 8.36
N LYS A 90 9.15 18.67 8.14
CA LYS A 90 8.82 19.17 6.79
C LYS A 90 10.04 19.14 5.86
N ALA A 91 11.18 19.64 6.32
CA ALA A 91 12.39 19.72 5.52
C ALA A 91 12.86 18.33 5.09
N TYR A 92 12.88 17.37 6.03
CA TYR A 92 13.25 16.00 5.76
C TYR A 92 12.27 15.31 4.80
N ALA A 93 10.96 15.49 4.99
CA ALA A 93 9.96 14.90 4.12
C ALA A 93 10.05 15.43 2.68
N ALA A 94 10.31 16.74 2.51
CA ALA A 94 10.54 17.34 1.19
C ALA A 94 11.79 16.76 0.51
N GLN A 95 12.88 16.59 1.27
CA GLN A 95 14.11 15.98 0.76
C GLN A 95 13.92 14.51 0.37
N LEU A 96 13.22 13.73 1.20
CA LEU A 96 12.91 12.33 0.93
C LEU A 96 12.13 12.18 -0.39
N VAL A 97 11.11 13.01 -0.58
CA VAL A 97 10.26 12.97 -1.79
C VAL A 97 11.05 13.37 -3.02
N HIS A 98 11.93 14.37 -2.90
CA HIS A 98 12.83 14.73 -3.99
C HIS A 98 13.77 13.57 -4.36
N GLY A 99 14.33 12.89 -3.36
CA GLY A 99 15.16 11.69 -3.53
C GLY A 99 14.40 10.55 -4.22
N LEU A 100 13.17 10.26 -3.77
CA LEU A 100 12.34 9.20 -4.37
C LEU A 100 11.98 9.50 -5.82
N ARG A 101 11.67 10.76 -6.16
CA ARG A 101 11.35 11.16 -7.55
C ARG A 101 12.55 11.13 -8.49
N THR A 102 13.75 11.34 -7.97
CA THR A 102 14.99 11.36 -8.76
C THR A 102 15.69 10.00 -8.80
N SER A 103 15.26 9.05 -7.95
CA SER A 103 15.85 7.72 -7.89
C SER A 103 15.67 6.93 -9.19
N SER A 104 16.59 6.01 -9.46
CA SER A 104 16.50 5.10 -10.62
C SER A 104 15.35 4.10 -10.51
N LEU A 105 14.84 3.89 -9.28
CA LEU A 105 13.66 3.08 -9.02
C LEU A 105 12.40 3.89 -9.37
N LYS A 106 11.62 3.38 -10.31
CA LYS A 106 10.38 4.04 -10.74
C LYS A 106 9.27 3.79 -9.73
N PHE A 107 8.95 4.80 -8.92
CA PHE A 107 7.76 4.81 -8.09
C PHE A 107 6.58 5.37 -8.90
N PRO A 108 5.50 4.60 -9.15
CA PRO A 108 4.37 5.04 -9.96
C PRO A 108 3.66 6.27 -9.39
N ARG A 109 3.62 6.38 -8.06
CA ARG A 109 2.95 7.46 -7.34
C ARG A 109 3.70 7.76 -6.05
N VAL A 110 4.08 9.03 -5.87
CA VAL A 110 4.61 9.54 -4.59
C VAL A 110 3.72 10.70 -4.16
N ALA A 111 2.79 10.40 -3.25
CA ALA A 111 1.88 11.40 -2.70
C ALA A 111 2.54 12.07 -1.48
N TYR A 112 2.87 13.36 -1.60
CA TYR A 112 3.42 14.14 -0.50
C TYR A 112 2.87 15.56 -0.55
N ARG A 113 2.04 15.89 0.44
CA ARG A 113 1.21 17.11 0.54
C ARG A 113 0.31 17.31 -0.67
N ILE A 114 -0.84 17.93 -0.44
CA ILE A 114 -1.61 18.46 -1.56
C ILE A 114 -0.91 19.74 -1.99
N ASP A 115 -0.57 19.85 -3.28
CA ASP A 115 0.10 21.03 -3.81
C ASP A 115 -0.81 22.25 -3.62
N PRO A 116 -0.47 23.22 -2.75
CA PRO A 116 -1.33 24.39 -2.54
C PRO A 116 -1.55 25.18 -3.84
N LYS A 117 -0.66 25.04 -4.82
CA LYS A 117 -0.79 25.66 -6.15
C LYS A 117 -2.01 25.14 -6.91
N SER A 118 -2.45 23.91 -6.70
CA SER A 118 -3.65 23.39 -7.36
C SER A 118 -4.92 24.12 -6.91
N PHE A 119 -4.88 24.80 -5.77
CA PHE A 119 -5.99 25.57 -5.24
C PHE A 119 -5.80 27.08 -5.39
N GLU A 120 -4.66 27.54 -5.93
CA GLU A 120 -4.35 28.97 -6.05
C GLU A 120 -5.49 29.72 -6.78
N GLY A 121 -5.94 30.83 -6.18
CA GLY A 121 -7.10 31.61 -6.66
C GLY A 121 -8.49 31.01 -6.35
N ARG A 122 -8.57 29.79 -5.79
CA ARG A 122 -9.83 29.12 -5.41
C ARG A 122 -9.87 28.66 -3.96
N GLN A 123 -8.87 28.99 -3.16
CA GLN A 123 -8.69 28.52 -1.77
C GLN A 123 -9.90 28.90 -0.90
N LEU A 124 -10.40 30.12 -1.05
CA LEU A 124 -11.55 30.63 -0.31
C LEU A 124 -12.85 29.88 -0.64
N LEU A 125 -12.96 29.23 -1.80
CA LEU A 125 -14.15 28.45 -2.17
C LEU A 125 -14.32 27.17 -1.34
N TYR A 126 -13.30 26.79 -0.55
CA TYR A 126 -13.33 25.63 0.33
C TYR A 126 -13.68 26.00 1.78
N LEU A 127 -13.88 27.28 2.08
CA LEU A 127 -14.28 27.76 3.40
C LEU A 127 -15.81 27.93 3.46
N PRO A 128 -16.44 27.69 4.63
CA PRO A 128 -17.85 28.00 4.82
C PRO A 128 -18.10 29.51 4.76
N THR A 129 -19.34 29.90 4.44
CA THR A 129 -19.73 31.30 4.22
C THR A 129 -19.49 32.17 5.46
N GLU A 130 -19.62 31.60 6.64
CA GLU A 130 -19.41 32.24 7.94
C GLU A 130 -17.96 32.68 8.12
N GLU A 131 -17.00 31.79 7.83
CA GLU A 131 -15.57 32.11 7.87
C GLU A 131 -15.19 33.13 6.79
N LEU A 132 -15.81 33.04 5.60
CA LEU A 132 -15.62 34.05 4.55
C LEU A 132 -16.09 35.44 4.96
N LYS A 133 -17.20 35.54 5.71
CA LYS A 133 -17.67 36.80 6.28
C LYS A 133 -16.70 37.33 7.32
N GLU A 134 -16.20 36.48 8.21
CA GLU A 134 -15.21 36.89 9.21
C GLU A 134 -13.91 37.40 8.57
N ILE A 135 -13.41 36.69 7.55
CA ILE A 135 -12.22 37.12 6.79
C ILE A 135 -12.47 38.46 6.12
N ARG A 136 -13.63 38.63 5.47
CA ARG A 136 -14.03 39.89 4.85
C ARG A 136 -14.06 41.01 5.89
N ASP A 137 -14.71 40.79 7.03
CA ASP A 137 -14.87 41.80 8.07
C ASP A 137 -13.50 42.19 8.66
N ARG A 138 -12.62 41.22 8.94
CA ARG A 138 -11.22 41.51 9.35
C ARG A 138 -10.43 42.30 8.32
N ILE A 139 -10.61 42.03 7.03
CA ILE A 139 -9.93 42.79 5.97
C ILE A 139 -10.42 44.25 5.97
N PHE A 140 -11.72 44.48 6.14
CA PHE A 140 -12.26 45.84 6.23
C PHE A 140 -11.83 46.56 7.50
N ASP A 141 -11.80 45.88 8.64
CA ASP A 141 -11.37 46.44 9.92
C ASP A 141 -9.89 46.90 9.90
N HIS A 142 -9.05 46.28 9.07
CA HIS A 142 -7.62 46.59 8.94
C HIS A 142 -7.25 47.21 7.59
N GLN A 143 -8.21 47.77 6.84
CA GLN A 143 -7.97 48.26 5.48
C GLN A 143 -6.86 49.32 5.41
N GLU A 144 -6.85 50.29 6.33
CA GLU A 144 -5.85 51.38 6.35
C GLU A 144 -4.42 50.86 6.58
N PHE A 145 -4.27 49.89 7.48
CA PHE A 145 -3.00 49.19 7.69
C PHE A 145 -2.58 48.43 6.43
N MET A 146 -3.50 47.71 5.79
CA MET A 146 -3.20 46.94 4.58
C MET A 146 -2.81 47.84 3.40
N GLU A 147 -3.46 48.99 3.22
CA GLU A 147 -3.12 49.96 2.17
C GLU A 147 -1.75 50.62 2.41
N SER A 148 -1.46 51.00 3.66
CA SER A 148 -0.15 51.58 4.02
C SER A 148 1.00 50.56 3.90
N PHE A 149 0.77 49.31 4.32
CA PHE A 149 1.73 48.22 4.18
C PHE A 149 1.94 47.79 2.71
N ALA A 150 0.89 47.81 1.88
CA ALA A 150 1.02 47.52 0.46
C ALA A 150 1.83 48.60 -0.30
N GLY A 151 1.82 49.85 0.19
CA GLY A 151 2.63 50.94 -0.33
C GLY A 151 4.12 50.84 0.02
N ASP A 152 4.45 50.33 1.21
CA ASP A 152 5.83 50.06 1.65
C ASP A 152 5.91 48.76 2.48
N PRO A 153 6.20 47.61 1.83
CA PRO A 153 6.23 46.30 2.48
C PRO A 153 7.56 46.08 3.23
N SER A 154 7.81 46.91 4.24
CA SER A 154 9.01 46.85 5.09
C SER A 154 8.70 46.28 6.47
N LEU A 155 9.67 45.57 7.07
CA LEU A 155 9.55 45.03 8.43
C LEU A 155 9.37 46.13 9.49
N ALA A 156 9.91 47.33 9.23
CA ALA A 156 9.71 48.47 10.11
C ALA A 156 8.22 48.87 10.17
N ARG A 157 7.55 48.92 9.03
CA ARG A 157 6.12 49.23 8.95
C ARG A 157 5.22 48.17 9.57
N LEU A 158 5.62 46.89 9.51
CA LEU A 158 4.88 45.79 10.16
C LEU A 158 4.89 45.89 11.70
N VAL A 159 5.91 46.50 12.29
CA VAL A 159 6.06 46.61 13.76
C VAL A 159 5.48 47.91 14.31
N GLU A 160 5.31 48.93 13.45
CA GLU A 160 4.77 50.25 13.83
C GLU A 160 3.23 50.37 13.74
N GLY A 161 2.56 49.49 12.99
CA GLY A 161 1.10 49.43 12.85
C GLY A 161 0.45 48.45 13.82
#